data_AF-A0A949HEI3-F1
#
_entry.id   AF-A0A949HEI3-F1
#
_cell.length_a   1.000
_cell.length_b   1.000
_cell.length_c   1.000
_cell.angle_alpha   90.00
_cell.angle_beta   90.00
_cell.angle_gamma   90.00
#
_symmetry.space_group_name_H-M   'P 1'
#
loop_
_entity.id
_entity.type
_entity.pdbx_description
1 polymer ?
#
loop_
_entity_poly.entity_id
_entity_poly.type
_entity_poly.pdbx_seq_one_letter_code
_entity_poly.pdbx_strand_id
1 'polypeptide(L)'
;MRGPKPTRRELDTAMRSELEQLVRRHTTPQQLALRARMVLACASEANNAQIAGELGVNVDTVRLWRARWRACAPASLEDFPIIERLSDAPRSGKPVCIAAEQVCQIPGLACEAPERAGPSNEPLERP
;
A
#
# COMPACT_ATOMS: atom_id res chain seq x y z
N MET A 1 -40.25 6.93 -8.11
CA MET A 1 -38.83 6.94 -8.52
C MET A 1 -38.07 6.00 -7.61
N ARG A 2 -37.54 4.87 -8.11
CA ARG A 2 -36.69 3.97 -7.31
C ARG A 2 -35.28 4.55 -7.31
N GLY A 3 -34.85 5.06 -6.17
CA GLY A 3 -33.42 5.32 -5.95
C GLY A 3 -32.62 4.03 -6.13
N PRO A 4 -31.33 4.11 -6.49
CA PRO A 4 -30.50 2.93 -6.64
C PRO A 4 -30.54 2.13 -5.34
N LYS A 5 -30.97 0.87 -5.42
CA LYS A 5 -30.96 -0.04 -4.27
C LYS A 5 -29.53 -0.13 -3.76
N PRO A 6 -29.28 -0.05 -2.44
CA PRO A 6 -27.95 -0.30 -1.92
C PRO A 6 -27.55 -1.71 -2.34
N THR A 7 -26.44 -1.83 -3.07
CA THR A 7 -25.90 -3.08 -3.58
C THR A 7 -25.47 -3.97 -2.40
N ARG A 8 -26.43 -4.70 -1.84
CA ARG A 8 -26.34 -5.66 -0.73
C ARG A 8 -25.60 -6.95 -1.12
N ARG A 9 -24.53 -6.85 -1.90
CA ARG A 9 -23.67 -8.00 -2.24
C ARG A 9 -22.23 -7.53 -2.26
N GLU A 10 -21.66 -7.26 -1.09
CA GLU A 10 -20.26 -6.83 -0.98
C GLU A 10 -19.28 -8.01 -0.96
N LEU A 11 -19.77 -9.25 -0.75
CA LEU A 11 -18.93 -10.45 -0.66
C LEU A 11 -19.70 -11.69 -1.13
N ASP A 12 -19.21 -12.36 -2.16
CA ASP A 12 -19.68 -13.70 -2.55
C ASP A 12 -19.15 -14.78 -1.58
N THR A 13 -19.84 -15.92 -1.51
CA THR A 13 -19.46 -17.03 -0.61
C THR A 13 -18.06 -17.57 -0.92
N ALA A 14 -17.70 -17.68 -2.20
CA ALA A 14 -16.36 -18.12 -2.61
C ALA A 14 -15.28 -17.13 -2.14
N MET A 15 -15.49 -15.84 -2.37
CA MET A 15 -14.56 -14.79 -1.93
C MET A 15 -14.42 -14.76 -0.40
N ARG A 16 -15.52 -14.95 0.33
CA ARG A 16 -15.50 -15.06 1.80
C ARG A 16 -14.63 -16.22 2.26
N SER A 17 -14.79 -17.40 1.68
CA SER A 17 -14.02 -18.60 2.02
C SER A 17 -12.52 -18.38 1.79
N GLU A 18 -12.13 -17.77 0.68
CA GLU A 18 -10.71 -17.47 0.41
C GLU A 18 -10.11 -16.47 1.41
N LEU A 19 -10.86 -15.41 1.76
CA LEU A 19 -10.43 -14.45 2.77
C LEU A 19 -10.23 -15.11 4.14
N GLU A 20 -11.16 -15.98 4.55
CA GLU A 20 -11.04 -16.73 5.80
C GLU A 20 -9.85 -17.69 5.78
N GLN A 21 -9.59 -18.36 4.66
CA GLN A 21 -8.39 -19.18 4.48
C GLN A 21 -7.10 -18.38 4.59
N LEU A 22 -7.03 -17.19 3.98
CA LEU A 22 -5.87 -16.30 4.08
C LEU A 22 -5.60 -15.88 5.52
N VAL A 23 -6.64 -15.59 6.30
CA VAL A 23 -6.52 -15.22 7.72
C VAL A 23 -6.05 -16.41 8.56
N ARG A 24 -6.48 -17.64 8.25
CA ARG A 24 -6.11 -18.86 9.00
C ARG A 24 -4.72 -19.39 8.67
N ARG A 25 -4.21 -19.14 7.45
CA ARG A 25 -2.89 -19.63 7.02
C ARG A 25 -1.77 -18.92 7.78
N HIS A 26 -0.93 -19.69 8.47
CA HIS A 26 0.22 -19.17 9.23
C HIS A 26 1.33 -18.54 8.38
N THR A 27 1.39 -18.87 7.09
CA THR A 27 2.40 -18.34 6.15
C THR A 27 1.97 -17.04 5.47
N THR A 28 0.74 -16.59 5.69
CA THR A 28 0.24 -15.35 5.07
C THR A 28 0.97 -14.13 5.68
N PRO A 29 1.49 -13.21 4.85
CA PRO A 29 2.01 -11.94 5.34
C PRO A 29 1.01 -11.23 6.25
N GLN A 30 1.46 -10.77 7.42
CA GLN A 30 0.59 -10.17 8.44
C GLN A 30 -0.29 -9.04 7.90
N GLN A 31 0.25 -8.23 6.98
CA GLN A 31 -0.50 -7.14 6.35
C GLN A 31 -1.66 -7.64 5.49
N LEU A 32 -1.47 -8.73 4.72
CA LEU A 32 -2.55 -9.34 3.95
C LEU A 32 -3.63 -9.91 4.87
N ALA A 33 -3.24 -10.62 5.93
CA ALA A 33 -4.17 -11.15 6.92
C ALA A 33 -4.94 -10.04 7.66
N LEU A 34 -4.30 -8.91 7.95
CA LEU A 34 -4.95 -7.73 8.54
C LEU A 34 -5.99 -7.13 7.59
N ARG A 35 -5.62 -6.93 6.32
CA ARG A 35 -6.53 -6.38 5.29
C ARG A 35 -7.70 -7.33 5.02
N ALA A 36 -7.46 -8.64 4.99
CA ALA A 36 -8.52 -9.65 4.87
C ALA A 36 -9.52 -9.57 6.05
N ARG A 37 -9.02 -9.44 7.29
CA ARG A 37 -9.88 -9.23 8.47
C ARG A 37 -10.72 -7.95 8.36
N MET A 38 -10.13 -6.84 7.90
CA MET A 38 -10.87 -5.59 7.67
C MET A 38 -12.03 -5.78 6.67
N VAL A 39 -11.78 -6.45 5.55
CA VAL A 39 -12.79 -6.69 4.50
C VAL A 39 -13.90 -7.61 5.02
N LEU A 40 -13.56 -8.69 5.72
CA LEU A 40 -14.54 -9.59 6.34
C LEU A 40 -15.42 -8.87 7.36
N ALA A 41 -14.84 -8.00 8.19
CA ALA A 41 -15.58 -7.20 9.16
C ALA A 41 -16.50 -6.17 8.48
N CYS A 42 -16.03 -5.49 7.42
CA CYS A 42 -16.84 -4.57 6.63
C CYS A 42 -18.06 -5.26 6.00
N ALA A 43 -17.90 -6.51 5.54
CA ALA A 43 -18.96 -7.30 4.94
C ALA A 43 -20.05 -7.73 5.93
N SER A 44 -19.77 -7.68 7.23
CA SER A 44 -20.73 -7.96 8.31
C SER A 44 -21.49 -6.71 8.79
N GLU A 45 -21.54 -5.64 7.97
CA GLU A 45 -22.18 -4.34 8.25
C GLU A 45 -21.60 -3.56 9.47
N ALA A 46 -20.41 -3.91 9.96
CA ALA A 46 -19.79 -3.21 11.09
C ALA A 46 -19.36 -1.76 10.73
N ASN A 47 -19.41 -0.87 11.73
CA ASN A 47 -18.92 0.51 11.57
C ASN A 47 -17.38 0.52 11.49
N ASN A 48 -16.82 1.32 10.58
CA ASN A 48 -15.36 1.45 10.42
C ASN A 48 -14.64 1.81 11.73
N ALA A 49 -15.27 2.60 12.61
CA ALA A 49 -14.70 2.94 13.92
C ALA A 49 -14.62 1.74 14.88
N GLN A 50 -15.63 0.86 14.85
CA GLN A 50 -15.62 -0.38 15.65
C GLN A 50 -14.55 -1.34 15.13
N ILE A 51 -14.52 -1.56 13.81
CA ILE A 51 -13.50 -2.39 13.16
C ILE A 51 -12.09 -1.90 13.48
N ALA A 52 -11.88 -0.57 13.47
CA ALA A 52 -10.60 0.05 13.80
C ALA A 52 -10.18 -0.25 15.24
N GLY A 53 -11.11 -0.15 16.19
CA GLY A 53 -10.88 -0.49 17.60
C GLY A 53 -10.57 -1.97 17.81
N GLU A 54 -11.31 -2.86 17.16
CA GLU A 54 -11.12 -4.32 17.25
C GLU A 54 -9.78 -4.78 16.65
N LEU A 55 -9.34 -4.16 15.55
CA LEU A 55 -8.12 -4.53 14.85
C LEU A 55 -6.89 -3.71 15.26
N GLY A 56 -7.04 -2.69 16.10
CA GLY A 56 -5.96 -1.81 16.54
C GLY A 56 -5.34 -0.97 15.43
N VAL A 57 -6.16 -0.49 14.49
CA VAL A 57 -5.73 0.27 13.30
C VAL A 57 -6.41 1.64 13.23
N ASN A 58 -5.90 2.54 12.40
CA ASN A 58 -6.58 3.81 12.12
C ASN A 58 -7.87 3.57 11.31
N VAL A 59 -8.94 4.30 11.67
CA VAL A 59 -10.22 4.33 10.94
C VAL A 59 -10.03 4.65 9.46
N ASP A 60 -9.08 5.52 9.11
CA ASP A 60 -8.80 5.87 7.72
C ASP A 60 -8.21 4.70 6.92
N THR A 61 -7.46 3.82 7.57
CA THR A 61 -7.00 2.57 6.97
C THR A 61 -8.18 1.65 6.63
N VAL A 62 -9.14 1.52 7.54
CA VAL A 62 -10.36 0.73 7.29
C VAL A 62 -11.18 1.33 6.13
N ARG A 63 -11.36 2.66 6.11
CA ARG A 63 -12.03 3.38 5.01
C ARG A 63 -11.35 3.12 3.67
N LEU A 64 -10.03 3.23 3.61
CA LEU A 64 -9.23 3.00 2.42
C LEU A 64 -9.45 1.59 1.87
N TRP A 65 -9.32 0.57 2.72
CA TRP A 65 -9.47 -0.82 2.28
C TRP A 65 -10.90 -1.18 1.89
N ARG A 66 -11.89 -0.62 2.58
CA ARG A 66 -13.31 -0.78 2.19
C ARG A 66 -13.58 -0.15 0.81
N ALA A 67 -13.04 1.04 0.55
CA ALA A 67 -13.17 1.70 -0.75
C ALA A 67 -12.45 0.91 -1.86
N ARG A 68 -11.21 0.47 -1.61
CA ARG A 68 -10.44 -0.38 -2.54
C ARG A 68 -11.19 -1.67 -2.88
N TRP A 69 -11.72 -2.36 -1.88
CA TRP A 69 -12.48 -3.59 -2.09
C TRP A 69 -13.69 -3.37 -2.98
N ARG A 70 -14.48 -2.31 -2.71
CA ARG A 70 -15.63 -1.93 -3.53
C ARG A 70 -15.24 -1.57 -4.97
N ALA A 71 -14.10 -0.91 -5.17
CA ALA A 71 -13.59 -0.59 -6.51
C ALA A 71 -13.21 -1.84 -7.32
N CYS A 72 -12.85 -2.95 -6.64
CA CYS A 72 -12.52 -4.22 -7.28
C CYS A 72 -13.74 -5.14 -7.49
N ALA A 73 -14.91 -4.80 -6.94
CA ALA A 73 -16.06 -5.70 -6.79
C ALA A 73 -16.65 -6.32 -8.07
N PRO A 74 -16.55 -5.76 -9.29
CA PRO A 74 -17.10 -6.44 -10.47
C PRO A 74 -16.17 -7.50 -11.09
N ALA A 75 -14.89 -7.59 -10.68
CA ALA A 75 -13.96 -8.55 -11.28
C ALA A 75 -14.20 -9.98 -10.74
N SER A 76 -14.10 -10.99 -11.60
CA SER A 76 -14.09 -12.40 -11.17
C SER A 76 -12.86 -12.71 -10.31
N LEU A 77 -12.89 -13.81 -9.56
CA LEU A 77 -11.71 -14.34 -8.86
C LEU A 77 -10.62 -14.77 -9.84
N GLU A 78 -11.02 -15.24 -11.03
CA GLU A 78 -10.11 -15.64 -12.11
C GLU A 78 -9.37 -14.45 -12.70
N ASP A 79 -10.08 -13.33 -12.92
CA ASP A 79 -9.50 -12.11 -13.52
C ASP A 79 -8.64 -11.32 -12.52
N PHE A 80 -9.02 -11.35 -11.24
CA PHE A 80 -8.36 -10.58 -10.22
C PHE A 80 -8.40 -11.32 -8.88
N PRO A 81 -7.34 -12.06 -8.51
CA PRO A 81 -7.33 -12.92 -7.34
C PRO A 81 -7.34 -12.11 -6.03
N ILE A 82 -7.79 -12.74 -4.94
CA ILE A 82 -7.90 -12.09 -3.61
C ILE A 82 -6.57 -11.49 -3.15
N ILE A 83 -5.46 -12.17 -3.40
CA ILE A 83 -4.13 -11.69 -3.00
C ILE A 83 -3.80 -10.37 -3.70
N GLU A 84 -4.11 -10.24 -5.00
CA GLU A 84 -3.88 -8.99 -5.73
C GLU A 84 -4.80 -7.87 -5.26
N ARG A 85 -6.07 -8.17 -4.98
CA ARG A 85 -7.03 -7.21 -4.38
C ARG A 85 -6.57 -6.64 -3.05
N LEU A 86 -5.89 -7.47 -2.25
CA LEU A 86 -5.38 -7.10 -0.93
C LEU A 86 -3.94 -6.57 -0.96
N SER A 87 -3.26 -6.68 -2.10
CA SER A 87 -1.90 -6.18 -2.27
C SER A 87 -1.91 -4.66 -2.42
N ASP A 88 -0.77 -4.03 -2.13
CA ASP A 88 -0.64 -2.61 -2.43
C ASP A 88 -0.60 -2.39 -3.93
N ALA A 89 -1.28 -1.34 -4.38
CA ALA A 89 -1.13 -0.89 -5.75
C ALA A 89 0.36 -0.65 -6.03
N PRO A 90 0.85 -0.97 -7.25
CA PRO A 90 2.20 -0.64 -7.63
C PRO A 90 2.42 0.83 -7.31
N ARG A 91 3.42 1.10 -6.46
CA ARG A 91 3.73 2.47 -6.07
C ARG A 91 3.98 3.23 -7.36
N SER A 92 3.16 4.24 -7.65
CA SER A 92 3.51 5.22 -8.68
C SER A 92 4.73 5.93 -8.12
N GLY A 93 5.92 5.38 -8.40
CA GLY A 93 7.17 6.04 -8.09
C GLY A 93 7.14 7.40 -8.76
N LYS A 94 7.80 8.40 -8.16
CA LYS A 94 8.05 9.65 -8.85
C LYS A 94 8.70 9.28 -10.20
N PRO A 95 8.15 9.73 -11.35
CA PRO A 95 8.78 9.45 -12.64
C PRO A 95 10.25 9.88 -12.55
N VAL A 96 11.16 9.07 -13.09
CA VAL A 96 12.60 9.35 -13.05
C VAL A 96 12.83 10.74 -13.65
N CYS A 97 13.15 11.73 -12.80
CA CYS A 97 13.42 13.10 -13.23
C CYS A 97 14.91 13.34 -13.54
N ILE A 98 15.74 12.31 -13.42
CA ILE A 98 17.19 12.40 -13.58
C ILE A 98 17.55 11.63 -14.85
N ALA A 99 18.17 12.31 -15.82
CA ALA A 99 18.66 11.66 -17.03
C ALA A 99 19.65 10.54 -16.67
N ALA A 100 19.68 9.44 -17.44
CA ALA A 100 20.50 8.27 -17.12
C ALA A 100 22.00 8.62 -16.89
N GLU A 101 22.50 9.64 -17.58
CA GLU A 101 23.87 10.16 -17.41
C GLU A 101 24.12 10.75 -16.02
N GLN A 102 23.15 11.49 -15.45
CA GLN A 102 23.26 12.04 -14.10
C GLN A 102 23.18 10.96 -13.01
N VAL A 103 22.58 9.79 -13.28
CA VAL A 103 22.55 8.66 -12.34
C VAL A 103 23.95 8.07 -12.13
N CYS A 104 24.83 8.10 -13.14
CA CYS A 104 26.22 7.64 -13.01
C CYS A 104 27.12 8.66 -12.29
N GLN A 105 26.81 9.95 -12.40
CA GLN A 105 27.60 11.02 -11.75
C GLN A 105 27.39 11.07 -10.23
N ILE A 106 26.19 10.73 -9.75
CA ILE A 106 25.87 10.76 -8.31
C ILE A 106 26.74 9.79 -7.49
N PRO A 107 26.94 8.51 -7.87
CA PRO A 107 27.88 7.62 -7.21
C PRO A 107 29.33 8.09 -7.32
N GLY A 108 29.74 8.67 -8.45
CA GLY A 108 31.09 9.22 -8.63
C GLY A 108 31.40 10.33 -7.64
N LEU A 109 30.49 11.31 -7.52
CA LEU A 109 30.60 12.42 -6.58
C LEU A 109 30.54 11.97 -5.12
N ALA A 110 29.72 10.94 -4.81
CA ALA A 110 29.55 10.43 -3.45
C ALA A 110 30.69 9.51 -2.99
N CYS A 111 31.40 8.88 -3.93
CA CYS A 111 32.49 7.93 -3.64
C CYS A 111 33.88 8.51 -3.90
N GLU A 112 34.01 9.74 -4.41
CA GLU A 112 35.30 10.41 -4.52
C GLU A 112 35.81 10.87 -3.15
N ALA A 113 37.10 10.61 -2.89
CA ALA A 113 37.75 11.01 -1.65
C ALA A 113 37.81 12.54 -1.54
N PRO A 114 37.45 13.13 -0.38
CA PRO A 114 37.31 14.58 -0.20
C PRO A 114 38.61 15.35 -0.43
N GLU A 115 39.77 14.68 -0.37
CA GLU A 115 41.09 15.24 -0.68
C GLU A 115 41.31 15.68 -2.14
N ARG A 116 40.49 15.20 -3.09
CA ARG A 116 40.50 15.71 -4.48
C ARG A 116 39.58 16.91 -4.69
N ALA A 117 38.67 17.16 -3.75
CA ALA A 117 37.86 18.37 -3.68
C ALA A 117 38.53 19.36 -2.72
N GLY A 118 39.75 19.80 -3.07
CA GLY A 118 40.61 20.54 -2.14
C GLY A 118 39.93 21.77 -1.53
N PRO A 119 40.02 21.99 -0.20
CA PRO A 119 39.66 23.28 0.37
C PRO A 119 40.70 24.32 -0.06
N SER A 120 40.28 25.33 -0.81
CA SER A 120 41.08 26.54 -1.08
C SER A 120 41.26 27.30 0.24
N ASN A 121 42.23 26.92 1.05
CA ASN A 121 42.61 27.73 2.22
C ASN A 121 43.96 28.40 1.93
N GLU A 122 43.88 29.51 1.20
CA GLU A 122 44.96 30.49 1.09
C GLU A 122 45.12 31.16 2.47
N PRO A 123 46.28 31.03 3.14
CA PRO A 123 46.45 31.64 4.45
C PRO A 123 46.62 33.15 4.25
N LEU A 124 45.58 33.91 4.60
CA LEU A 124 45.65 35.35 4.81
C LEU A 124 46.58 35.63 6.00
N GLU A 125 47.88 35.79 5.73
CA GLU A 125 48.77 36.45 6.66
C GLU A 125 48.24 37.88 6.88
N ARG A 126 47.92 38.19 8.13
CA ARG A 126 47.64 39.55 8.58
C ARG A 126 48.69 39.95 9.62
N PRO A 127 49.12 41.22 9.60
CA PRO A 127 50.41 41.69 10.12
C PRO A 127 50.54 41.66 11.64
#